data_AF-A0A7T7U192-F1
#
_entry.id   AF-A0A7T7U192-F1
#
_cell.length_a   1.000
_cell.length_b   1.000
_cell.length_c   1.000
_cell.angle_alpha   90.00
_cell.angle_beta   90.00
_cell.angle_gamma   90.00
#
_symmetry.space_group_name_H-M   'P 1'
#
loop_
_entity.id
_entity.type
_entity.pdbx_description
1 polymer ?
#
loop_
_entity_poly.entity_id
_entity_poly.type
_entity_poly.pdbx_seq_one_letter_code
_entity_poly.pdbx_strand_id
1 'polypeptide(L)'
;MVCHEGFRNNIAEHLKLGSGFSMGIACYPVFPMLCGLSLEVLYKAICVRKDIKFKSSHNLIILAKDAQIDITDEESKFLKFFTESIIWNGKYPVPSDKQKHEYDKLTELHYDLLFDKIKIGSLDGYTPNGKLNWENFNNIWLKGSYNYHF
;
A
#
# COMPACT_ATOMS: atom_id res chain seq x y z
N MET A 1 -4.48 8.83 9.73
CA MET A 1 -5.89 8.38 9.74
C MET A 1 -6.41 8.48 11.17
N VAL A 2 -7.04 9.60 11.51
CA VAL A 2 -7.64 9.80 12.84
C VAL A 2 -9.05 9.23 12.76
N CYS A 3 -9.21 7.97 13.17
CA CYS A 3 -10.53 7.38 13.37
C CYS A 3 -10.85 7.47 14.86
N HIS A 4 -11.95 8.14 15.18
CA HIS A 4 -12.53 8.30 16.52
C HIS A 4 -12.43 7.02 17.37
N GLU A 5 -11.86 7.14 18.58
CA GLU A 5 -11.59 6.03 19.51
C GLU A 5 -12.84 5.22 19.91
N GLY A 6 -14.03 5.81 19.83
CA GLY A 6 -15.29 5.17 20.23
C GLY A 6 -15.74 3.97 19.39
N PHE A 7 -15.25 3.81 18.15
CA PHE A 7 -15.70 2.71 17.27
C PHE A 7 -14.81 1.45 17.31
N ARG A 8 -13.61 1.54 17.92
CA ARG A 8 -12.60 0.46 17.86
C ARG A 8 -12.93 -0.76 18.75
N ASN A 9 -13.55 -0.54 19.90
CA ASN A 9 -13.85 -1.63 20.83
C ASN A 9 -15.01 -2.53 20.35
N ASN A 10 -15.79 -2.05 19.38
CA ASN A 10 -17.02 -2.71 18.96
C ASN A 10 -16.76 -3.95 18.04
N ILE A 11 -15.81 -3.87 17.11
CA ILE A 11 -15.62 -4.93 16.09
C ILE A 11 -14.88 -6.15 16.66
N ALA A 12 -13.82 -5.95 17.45
CA ALA A 12 -13.04 -7.05 18.01
C ALA A 12 -13.88 -7.91 18.97
N GLU A 13 -14.73 -7.26 19.77
CA GLU A 13 -15.68 -7.93 20.67
C GLU A 13 -16.75 -8.70 19.89
N HIS A 14 -17.33 -8.11 18.84
CA HIS A 14 -18.29 -8.81 17.96
C HIS A 14 -17.70 -10.06 17.30
N LEU A 15 -16.43 -10.00 16.91
CA LEU A 15 -15.70 -11.13 16.34
C LEU A 15 -15.19 -12.12 17.41
N LYS A 16 -15.48 -11.88 18.70
CA LYS A 16 -15.03 -12.68 19.85
C LYS A 16 -13.51 -12.86 19.89
N LEU A 17 -12.77 -11.83 19.48
CA LEU A 17 -11.31 -11.84 19.54
C LEU A 17 -10.85 -11.57 20.98
N GLY A 18 -9.70 -12.14 21.35
CA GLY A 18 -9.17 -12.04 22.71
C GLY A 18 -8.94 -10.60 23.18
N SER A 19 -9.05 -10.37 24.49
CA SER A 19 -8.75 -9.07 25.10
C SER A 19 -7.32 -8.63 24.75
N GLY A 20 -7.19 -7.48 24.09
CA GLY A 20 -5.92 -6.96 23.57
C GLY A 20 -5.72 -7.11 22.06
N PHE A 21 -6.67 -7.74 21.34
CA PHE A 21 -6.61 -7.80 19.88
C PHE A 21 -6.80 -6.41 19.27
N SER A 22 -5.83 -5.99 18.45
CA SER A 22 -5.91 -4.74 17.71
C SER A 22 -6.20 -4.99 16.24
N MET A 23 -7.43 -4.68 15.82
CA MET A 23 -7.82 -4.66 14.40
C MET A 23 -6.92 -3.73 13.57
N GLY A 24 -6.43 -2.64 14.18
CA GLY A 24 -5.50 -1.72 13.52
C GLY A 24 -4.17 -2.37 13.15
N ILE A 25 -3.72 -3.37 13.92
CA ILE A 25 -2.50 -4.14 13.62
C ILE A 25 -2.84 -5.26 12.64
N ALA A 26 -3.87 -6.05 12.93
CA ALA A 26 -4.22 -7.23 12.13
C ALA A 26 -4.64 -6.89 10.69
N CYS A 27 -5.37 -5.80 10.49
CA CYS A 27 -5.83 -5.38 9.17
C CYS A 27 -4.89 -4.39 8.49
N TYR A 28 -3.78 -4.01 9.13
CA TYR A 28 -2.83 -3.07 8.54
C TYR A 28 -2.35 -3.51 7.14
N PRO A 29 -1.98 -4.77 6.88
CA PRO A 29 -1.50 -5.19 5.56
C PRO A 29 -2.57 -5.11 4.46
N VAL A 30 -3.85 -5.16 4.84
CA VAL A 30 -4.98 -5.18 3.92
C VAL A 30 -5.16 -3.82 3.26
N PHE A 31 -5.01 -2.73 4.00
CA PHE A 31 -5.19 -1.38 3.45
C PHE A 31 -4.26 -1.07 2.26
N PRO A 32 -2.92 -1.15 2.36
CA PRO A 32 -2.02 -0.86 1.24
C PRO A 32 -2.16 -1.87 0.09
N MET A 33 -2.52 -3.12 0.39
CA MET A 33 -2.82 -4.12 -0.63
C MET A 33 -4.04 -3.72 -1.47
N LEU A 34 -5.14 -3.32 -0.83
CA LEU A 34 -6.35 -2.86 -1.52
C LEU A 34 -6.12 -1.56 -2.29
N CYS A 35 -5.34 -0.63 -1.74
CA CYS A 35 -4.89 0.57 -2.45
C CYS A 35 -4.13 0.19 -3.74
N GLY A 36 -3.19 -0.75 -3.65
CA GLY A 36 -2.45 -1.25 -4.79
C GLY A 36 -3.34 -1.91 -5.84
N LEU A 37 -4.21 -2.83 -5.44
CA LEU A 37 -5.14 -3.51 -6.35
C LEU A 37 -6.07 -2.52 -7.06
N SER A 38 -6.56 -1.50 -6.34
CA SER A 38 -7.39 -0.44 -6.93
C SER A 38 -6.65 0.34 -8.02
N LEU A 39 -5.38 0.71 -7.80
CA LEU A 39 -4.54 1.36 -8.80
C LEU A 39 -4.22 0.45 -9.98
N GLU A 40 -3.93 -0.84 -9.72
CA GLU A 40 -3.66 -1.81 -10.77
C GLU A 40 -4.83 -1.92 -11.76
N VAL A 41 -6.04 -2.07 -11.23
CA VAL A 41 -7.27 -2.15 -12.04
C VAL A 41 -7.47 -0.85 -12.82
N LEU A 42 -7.32 0.30 -12.16
CA LEU A 42 -7.47 1.61 -12.81
C LEU A 42 -6.49 1.79 -13.97
N TYR A 43 -5.19 1.52 -13.78
CA TYR A 43 -4.19 1.69 -14.83
C TYR A 43 -4.43 0.72 -16.00
N LYS A 44 -4.76 -0.55 -15.73
CA LYS A 44 -5.13 -1.50 -16.78
C LYS A 44 -6.39 -1.06 -17.54
N ALA A 45 -7.39 -0.52 -16.84
CA ALA A 45 -8.60 -0.01 -17.46
C ALA A 45 -8.34 1.19 -18.38
N ILE A 46 -7.43 2.09 -17.99
CA ILE A 46 -6.98 3.21 -18.84
C ILE A 46 -6.34 2.68 -20.12
N CYS A 47 -5.42 1.71 -20.00
CA CYS A 47 -4.79 1.10 -21.17
C CYS A 47 -5.82 0.45 -22.11
N VAL A 48 -6.75 -0.34 -21.57
CA VAL A 48 -7.83 -0.96 -22.36
C VAL A 48 -8.68 0.08 -23.07
N ARG A 49 -9.09 1.14 -22.37
CA ARG A 49 -9.93 2.21 -22.95
C ARG A 49 -9.22 2.95 -24.08
N LYS A 50 -7.91 3.19 -23.94
CA LYS A 50 -7.09 3.94 -24.91
C LYS A 50 -6.49 3.04 -26.01
N ASP A 51 -6.85 1.77 -26.05
CA ASP A 51 -6.26 0.74 -26.94
C ASP A 51 -4.71 0.68 -26.86
N ILE A 52 -4.18 0.90 -25.64
CA ILE A 52 -2.76 0.82 -25.36
C ILE A 52 -2.44 -0.60 -24.88
N LYS A 53 -1.44 -1.22 -25.52
CA LYS A 53 -0.89 -2.50 -25.02
C LYS A 53 -0.13 -2.26 -23.73
N PHE A 54 -0.43 -3.05 -22.71
CA PHE A 54 0.24 -3.00 -21.41
C PHE A 54 0.79 -4.36 -21.03
N LYS A 55 1.79 -4.37 -20.15
CA LYS A 55 2.37 -5.64 -19.67
C LYS A 55 1.44 -6.30 -18.66
N SER A 56 1.26 -7.61 -18.77
CA SER A 56 0.66 -8.41 -17.70
C SER A 56 1.62 -8.46 -16.51
N SER A 57 1.42 -7.56 -15.55
CA SER A 57 2.27 -7.38 -14.38
C SER A 57 1.46 -6.80 -13.22
N HIS A 58 2.01 -6.92 -12.02
CA HIS A 58 1.56 -6.22 -10.80
C HIS A 58 2.39 -4.96 -10.50
N ASN A 59 3.42 -4.69 -11.30
CA ASN A 59 4.29 -3.54 -11.10
C ASN A 59 3.57 -2.24 -11.48
N LEU A 60 3.14 -1.50 -10.48
CA LEU A 60 2.35 -0.29 -10.66
C LEU A 60 3.11 0.85 -11.34
N ILE A 61 4.45 0.90 -11.25
CA ILE A 61 5.25 1.90 -11.98
C ILE A 61 5.21 1.60 -13.48
N ILE A 62 5.38 0.33 -13.85
CA ILE A 62 5.30 -0.10 -15.25
C ILE A 62 3.89 0.16 -15.78
N LEU A 63 2.86 -0.21 -15.02
CA LEU A 63 1.47 0.00 -15.43
C LEU A 63 1.10 1.49 -15.54
N ALA A 64 1.55 2.34 -14.60
CA ALA A 64 1.36 3.78 -14.69
C ALA A 64 2.03 4.37 -15.94
N LYS A 65 3.25 3.92 -16.27
CA LYS A 65 3.95 4.31 -17.49
C LYS A 65 3.21 3.85 -18.75
N ASP A 66 2.76 2.60 -18.79
CA ASP A 66 1.99 2.05 -19.92
C ASP A 66 0.66 2.81 -20.06
N ALA A 67 0.03 3.22 -18.95
CA ALA A 67 -1.18 4.04 -18.92
C ALA A 67 -0.92 5.54 -19.16
N GLN A 68 0.33 5.94 -19.43
CA GLN A 68 0.75 7.32 -19.69
C GLN A 68 0.40 8.29 -18.54
N ILE A 69 0.54 7.83 -17.30
CA ILE A 69 0.32 8.65 -16.09
C ILE A 69 1.64 9.23 -15.62
N ASP A 70 1.68 10.55 -15.45
CA ASP A 70 2.84 11.24 -14.90
C ASP A 70 2.94 11.05 -13.39
N ILE A 71 3.93 10.25 -13.00
CA ILE A 71 4.24 9.88 -11.62
C ILE A 71 5.49 10.63 -11.16
N THR A 72 5.37 11.32 -10.03
CA THR A 72 6.49 11.98 -9.33
C THR A 72 7.36 10.96 -8.59
N ASP A 73 8.56 11.38 -8.19
CA ASP A 73 9.48 10.51 -7.44
C ASP A 73 8.88 10.02 -6.11
N GLU A 74 8.12 10.86 -5.42
CA GLU A 74 7.48 10.46 -4.15
C GLU A 74 6.34 9.46 -4.40
N GLU A 75 5.48 9.72 -5.39
CA GLU A 75 4.41 8.78 -5.79
C GLU A 75 4.99 7.44 -6.25
N SER A 76 6.14 7.46 -6.94
CA SER A 76 6.86 6.25 -7.35
C SER A 76 7.27 5.38 -6.16
N LYS A 77 7.65 5.96 -5.02
CA LYS A 77 7.92 5.20 -3.78
C LYS A 77 6.66 4.51 -3.26
N PHE A 78 5.52 5.20 -3.27
CA PHE A 78 4.23 4.59 -2.93
C PHE A 78 3.84 3.48 -3.88
N LEU A 79 4.00 3.66 -5.20
CA LEU A 79 3.71 2.63 -6.19
C LEU A 79 4.60 1.38 -6.01
N LYS A 80 5.88 1.53 -5.62
CA LYS A 80 6.75 0.40 -5.24
C LYS A 80 6.21 -0.32 -4.02
N PHE A 81 5.90 0.42 -2.96
CA PHE A 81 5.37 -0.15 -1.72
C PHE A 81 4.04 -0.89 -1.95
N PHE A 82 3.12 -0.32 -2.72
CA PHE A 82 1.85 -0.96 -3.09
C PHE A 82 2.05 -2.18 -3.99
N THR A 83 3.01 -2.15 -4.93
CA THR A 83 3.37 -3.31 -5.76
C THR A 83 3.77 -4.50 -4.88
N GLU A 84 4.70 -4.29 -3.94
CA GLU A 84 5.13 -5.36 -3.03
C GLU A 84 3.99 -5.78 -2.09
N SER A 85 3.13 -4.84 -1.66
CA SER A 85 1.95 -5.16 -0.85
C SER A 85 0.98 -6.08 -1.57
N ILE A 86 0.72 -5.88 -2.88
CA ILE A 86 -0.11 -6.77 -3.70
C ILE A 86 0.51 -8.18 -3.73
N ILE A 87 1.82 -8.26 -3.97
CA ILE A 87 2.53 -9.53 -4.14
C ILE A 87 2.54 -10.35 -2.85
N TRP A 88 2.73 -9.70 -1.69
CA TRP A 88 3.03 -10.39 -0.44
C TRP A 88 1.86 -10.44 0.56
N ASN A 89 1.08 -9.37 0.72
CA ASN A 89 0.06 -9.32 1.78
C ASN A 89 -1.14 -10.24 1.50
N GLY A 90 -1.37 -10.58 0.22
CA GLY A 90 -2.40 -11.53 -0.18
C GLY A 90 -1.88 -12.95 -0.43
N LYS A 91 -0.58 -13.20 -0.26
CA LYS A 91 0.06 -14.47 -0.67
C LYS A 91 -0.23 -15.58 0.34
N TYR A 92 -0.76 -16.69 -0.18
CA TYR A 92 -0.90 -17.94 0.54
C TYR A 92 -0.36 -19.09 -0.33
N PRO A 93 0.48 -20.01 0.19
CA PRO A 93 0.97 -20.09 1.57
C PRO A 93 1.96 -18.97 1.92
N VAL A 94 2.23 -18.82 3.23
CA VAL A 94 3.25 -17.90 3.76
C VAL A 94 4.61 -18.13 3.06
N PRO A 95 5.42 -17.08 2.84
CA PRO A 95 6.69 -17.19 2.12
C PRO A 95 7.59 -18.28 2.72
N SER A 96 8.16 -19.12 1.86
CA SER A 96 9.20 -20.07 2.28
C SER A 96 10.48 -19.33 2.69
N ASP A 97 11.38 -20.00 3.41
CA ASP A 97 12.68 -19.41 3.81
C ASP A 97 13.48 -18.88 2.61
N LYS A 98 13.36 -19.52 1.44
CA LYS A 98 14.00 -19.08 0.20
C LYS A 98 13.44 -17.76 -0.34
N GLN A 99 12.19 -17.44 -0.02
CA GLN A 99 11.49 -16.23 -0.43
C GLN A 99 11.50 -15.13 0.64
N LYS A 100 12.09 -15.42 1.80
CA LYS A 100 12.11 -14.50 2.94
C LYS A 100 12.76 -13.17 2.59
N HIS A 101 13.87 -13.18 1.86
CA HIS A 101 14.53 -11.96 1.41
C HIS A 101 13.63 -11.07 0.55
N GLU A 102 12.76 -11.66 -0.28
CA GLU A 102 11.81 -10.90 -1.08
C GLU A 102 10.68 -10.32 -0.23
N TYR A 103 10.28 -11.01 0.84
CA TYR A 103 9.34 -10.49 1.83
C TYR A 103 9.96 -9.35 2.67
N ASP A 104 11.24 -9.48 3.06
CA ASP A 104 11.97 -8.46 3.82
C ASP A 104 12.01 -7.12 3.07
N LYS A 105 12.03 -7.16 1.72
CA LYS A 105 11.93 -5.95 0.89
C LYS A 105 10.65 -5.15 1.14
N LEU A 106 9.50 -5.81 1.37
CA LEU A 106 8.27 -5.11 1.74
C LEU A 106 8.42 -4.41 3.09
N THR A 107 9.07 -5.08 4.05
CA THR A 107 9.37 -4.50 5.36
C THR A 107 10.31 -3.31 5.26
N GLU A 108 11.38 -3.40 4.46
CA GLU A 108 12.31 -2.29 4.21
C GLU A 108 11.59 -1.08 3.61
N LEU A 109 10.80 -1.28 2.54
CA LEU A 109 10.00 -0.21 1.92
C LEU A 109 9.00 0.41 2.89
N HIS A 110 8.40 -0.40 3.75
CA HIS A 110 7.48 0.06 4.78
C HIS A 110 8.16 1.02 5.75
N TYR A 111 9.32 0.66 6.29
CA TYR A 111 10.07 1.52 7.20
C TYR A 111 10.61 2.77 6.49
N ASP A 112 11.20 2.62 5.32
CA ASP A 112 11.78 3.74 4.57
C ASP A 112 10.74 4.78 4.12
N LEU A 113 9.53 4.33 3.78
CA LEU A 113 8.47 5.23 3.30
C LEU A 113 7.65 5.82 4.45
N LEU A 114 7.34 5.05 5.48
CA LEU A 114 6.29 5.37 6.45
C LEU A 114 6.79 5.77 7.83
N PHE A 115 8.10 5.73 8.05
CA PHE A 115 8.70 6.07 9.32
C PHE A 115 9.85 7.04 9.16
N ASP A 116 9.92 7.99 10.08
CA ASP A 116 11.08 8.84 10.24
C ASP A 116 12.01 8.22 11.28
N LYS A 117 13.32 8.25 11.01
CA LYS A 117 14.35 7.82 11.97
C LYS A 117 14.46 8.84 13.09
N ILE A 118 14.40 8.37 14.33
CA ILE A 118 14.51 9.22 15.53
C ILE A 118 15.54 8.64 16.49
N LYS A 119 16.07 9.50 17.37
CA LYS A 119 16.90 9.07 18.50
C LYS A 119 16.07 9.07 19.78
N ILE A 120 16.08 7.96 20.51
CA ILE A 120 15.47 7.82 21.83
C ILE A 120 16.61 7.60 22.83
N GLY A 121 17.12 8.69 23.39
CA GLY A 121 18.36 8.67 24.16
C GLY A 121 19.55 8.26 23.27
N SER A 122 20.20 7.15 23.61
CA SER A 122 21.30 6.57 22.80
C SER A 122 20.83 5.61 21.70
N LEU A 123 19.56 5.22 21.69
CA LEU A 123 19.02 4.22 20.76
C LEU A 123 18.47 4.88 19.48
N ASP A 124 18.65 4.18 18.35
CA ASP A 124 17.93 4.47 17.11
C ASP A 124 16.52 3.88 17.17
N GLY A 125 15.54 4.69 16.79
CA GLY A 125 14.14 4.32 16.74
C GLY A 125 13.47 4.84 15.47
N TYR A 126 12.19 4.52 15.35
CA TYR A 126 11.35 4.90 14.23
C TYR A 126 10.03 5.47 14.74
N THR A 127 9.55 6.55 14.14
CA THR A 127 8.22 7.10 14.41
C THR A 127 7.39 7.13 13.11
N PRO A 128 6.11 6.73 13.12
CA PRO A 128 5.28 6.84 11.93
C PRO A 128 5.19 8.29 11.45
N ASN A 129 5.42 8.52 10.17
CA ASN A 129 5.39 9.86 9.56
C ASN A 129 4.01 10.27 9.02
N GLY A 130 3.02 9.36 9.09
CA GLY A 130 1.64 9.63 8.68
C GLY A 130 1.42 9.78 7.16
N LYS A 131 2.45 9.51 6.34
CA LYS A 131 2.37 9.66 4.88
C LYS A 131 1.41 8.68 4.21
N LEU A 132 1.26 7.45 4.72
CA LEU A 132 0.23 6.53 4.25
C LEU A 132 -1.11 6.89 4.89
N ASN A 133 -1.85 7.76 4.22
CA ASN A 133 -3.20 8.17 4.59
C ASN A 133 -4.10 8.20 3.35
N TRP A 134 -5.41 8.33 3.60
CA TRP A 134 -6.41 8.35 2.53
C TRP A 134 -6.19 9.46 1.52
N GLU A 135 -5.85 10.66 1.97
CA GLU A 135 -5.67 11.83 1.09
C GLU A 135 -4.51 11.63 0.11
N ASN A 136 -3.34 11.21 0.60
CA ASN A 136 -2.19 10.94 -0.25
C ASN A 136 -2.46 9.82 -1.25
N PHE A 137 -3.12 8.74 -0.82
CA PHE A 137 -3.54 7.69 -1.74
C PHE A 137 -4.55 8.19 -2.79
N ASN A 138 -5.57 8.92 -2.34
CA ASN A 138 -6.64 9.42 -3.19
C ASN A 138 -6.12 10.41 -4.24
N ASN A 139 -5.10 11.20 -3.93
CA ASN A 139 -4.45 12.09 -4.89
C ASN A 139 -3.80 11.32 -6.06
N ILE A 140 -3.11 10.21 -5.76
CA ILE A 140 -2.53 9.31 -6.78
C ILE A 140 -3.65 8.67 -7.62
N TRP A 141 -4.71 8.21 -6.95
CA TRP A 141 -5.84 7.56 -7.60
C TRP A 141 -6.60 8.52 -8.53
N LEU A 142 -6.88 9.76 -8.07
CA LEU A 142 -7.56 10.79 -8.85
C LEU A 142 -6.77 11.17 -10.11
N LYS A 143 -5.43 11.23 -10.05
CA LYS A 143 -4.58 11.41 -11.24
C LYS A 143 -4.86 10.37 -12.32
N GLY A 144 -4.96 9.09 -11.94
CA GLY A 144 -5.35 8.03 -12.86
C GLY A 144 -6.79 8.18 -13.34
N SER A 145 -7.72 8.49 -12.42
CA SER A 145 -9.14 8.64 -12.74
C SER A 145 -9.40 9.73 -13.77
N TYR A 146 -8.73 10.89 -13.67
CA TYR A 146 -8.85 11.95 -14.67
C TYR A 146 -8.41 11.46 -16.04
N ASN A 147 -7.30 10.74 -16.12
CA ASN A 147 -6.81 10.14 -17.37
C ASN A 147 -7.69 9.01 -17.93
N TYR A 148 -8.61 8.47 -17.14
CA TYR A 148 -9.61 7.52 -17.62
C TYR A 148 -10.81 8.23 -18.28
N HIS A 149 -11.19 9.41 -17.79
CA HIS A 149 -12.37 10.13 -18.30
C HIS A 149 -12.07 10.99 -19.54
N PHE A 150 -10.82 11.41 -19.72
CA PHE A 150 -10.33 12.15 -20.90
C PHE A 150 -9.52 11.22 -21.83
#